data_AF-A0A9W6TYV0-F1
#
_entry.id   AF-A0A9W6TYV0-F1
#
_cell.length_a   1.000
_cell.length_b   1.000
_cell.length_c   1.000
_cell.angle_alpha   90.00
_cell.angle_beta   90.00
_cell.angle_gamma   90.00
#
_symmetry.space_group_name_H-M   'P 1'
#
loop_
_entity.id
_entity.type
_entity.pdbx_description
1 polymer ?
#
loop_
_entity_poly.entity_id
_entity_poly.type
_entity_poly.pdbx_seq_one_letter_code
_entity_poly.pdbx_strand_id
1 'polypeptide(L)'
;MITPRPCVFFHGLGGTNEEAELQDTPKQAKGKMGDIGGHAPCCTTIKYAILNTVDYGWTNSTLQRKFCAHSLSMSTSSDMVSRSIKDTIVLTHSMGGLAMAGALANGECSFGENSLWVSMSAPMTGSMVGDYIQDVCSDNTPRIVTDVLEWMGECPPSIARKSIVYQNEKYSTPELNAAYAAAQEAYRGNVSAAMCSKNYHGVLSQYQIQSIIVGKALPHKSRKNDGLVEFQSCLGGLPEESFGTSYLDRFYAPDLNHADTSFLTHDGFFKDSQKPFNWLECLFGSENE
;
A
#
# COMPACT_ATOMS: atom_id res chain seq x y z
N MET A 1 -23.43 -10.93 -3.35
CA MET A 1 -23.54 -9.53 -2.89
C MET A 1 -22.94 -9.40 -1.51
N ILE A 2 -22.05 -8.45 -1.28
CA ILE A 2 -21.64 -8.09 0.10
C ILE A 2 -22.50 -6.92 0.56
N THR A 3 -22.88 -6.92 1.85
CA THR A 3 -23.45 -5.73 2.48
C THR A 3 -22.41 -4.61 2.49
N PRO A 4 -22.70 -3.42 1.93
CA PRO A 4 -21.78 -2.29 2.01
C PRO A 4 -21.46 -1.93 3.46
N ARG A 5 -20.25 -1.44 3.72
CA ARG A 5 -19.78 -1.10 5.08
C ARG A 5 -18.95 0.18 5.11
N PRO A 6 -18.70 0.79 6.27
CA PRO A 6 -17.75 1.89 6.37
C PRO A 6 -16.36 1.47 5.88
N CYS A 7 -15.69 2.36 5.16
CA CYS A 7 -14.38 2.16 4.56
C CYS A 7 -13.38 3.18 5.08
N VAL A 8 -12.17 2.73 5.42
CA VAL A 8 -11.04 3.60 5.72
C VAL A 8 -9.88 3.30 4.78
N PHE A 9 -9.32 4.33 4.15
CA PHE A 9 -8.19 4.22 3.24
C PHE A 9 -6.92 4.82 3.86
N PHE A 10 -5.88 4.01 3.96
CA PHE A 10 -4.55 4.37 4.42
C PHE A 10 -3.55 4.46 3.26
N HIS A 11 -2.79 5.56 3.20
CA HIS A 11 -1.73 5.75 2.22
C HIS A 11 -0.45 5.03 2.63
N GLY A 12 0.48 4.94 1.69
CA GLY A 12 1.82 4.44 1.93
C GLY A 12 2.82 5.51 2.38
N LEU A 13 4.03 5.41 1.85
CA LEU A 13 5.18 6.20 2.26
C LEU A 13 5.09 7.68 1.83
N GLY A 14 5.60 8.56 2.70
CA GLY A 14 5.87 9.95 2.33
C GLY A 14 4.82 10.96 2.79
N GLY A 15 3.92 10.58 3.70
CA GLY A 15 3.07 11.54 4.41
C GLY A 15 3.88 12.27 5.47
N THR A 16 4.12 13.57 5.29
CA THR A 16 4.76 14.43 6.31
C THR A 16 3.74 15.02 7.28
N ASN A 17 2.48 15.03 6.88
CA ASN A 17 1.36 15.58 7.65
C ASN A 17 0.69 14.44 8.43
N GLU A 18 0.02 14.81 9.51
CA GLU A 18 -0.82 13.91 10.27
C GLU A 18 -2.06 14.67 10.74
N GLU A 19 -3.22 14.04 10.60
CA GLU A 19 -4.48 14.55 11.10
C GLU A 19 -4.95 13.64 12.23
N ALA A 20 -5.44 14.22 13.32
CA ALA A 20 -5.94 13.44 14.47
C ALA A 20 -7.22 12.68 14.12
N GLU A 21 -8.05 13.25 13.24
CA GLU A 21 -9.32 12.69 12.82
C GLU A 21 -9.24 12.15 11.38
N LEU A 22 -10.17 11.25 11.06
CA LEU A 22 -10.35 10.73 9.72
C LEU A 22 -10.98 11.77 8.80
N GLN A 23 -10.43 11.91 7.61
CA GLN A 23 -10.82 12.95 6.65
C GLN A 23 -11.88 12.45 5.67
N ASP A 24 -12.75 13.34 5.21
CA ASP A 24 -13.76 13.04 4.18
C ASP A 24 -13.19 13.06 2.75
N THR A 25 -12.01 13.65 2.56
CA THR A 25 -11.35 13.73 1.24
C THR A 25 -9.85 13.46 1.38
N PRO A 26 -9.17 12.99 0.32
CA PRO A 26 -7.73 12.70 0.36
C PRO A 26 -6.85 13.95 0.16
N LYS A 27 -7.42 15.16 0.15
CA LYS A 27 -6.68 16.40 -0.19
C LYS A 27 -5.44 16.61 0.69
N GLN A 28 -5.55 16.30 1.99
CA GLN A 28 -4.44 16.40 2.94
C GLN A 28 -3.37 15.30 2.75
N ALA A 29 -3.66 14.25 1.98
CA ALA A 29 -2.68 13.24 1.62
C ALA A 29 -1.66 13.72 0.58
N LYS A 30 -1.80 14.94 0.02
CA LYS A 30 -0.82 15.57 -0.89
C LYS A 30 -0.34 14.66 -2.03
N GLY A 31 -1.29 13.98 -2.70
CA GLY A 31 -0.98 13.10 -3.82
C GLY A 31 -0.36 11.75 -3.41
N LYS A 32 -0.63 11.25 -2.20
CA LYS A 32 -0.25 9.89 -1.76
C LYS A 32 -1.36 8.85 -1.91
N MET A 33 -2.59 9.30 -2.14
CA MET A 33 -3.75 8.48 -2.45
C MET A 33 -4.75 9.33 -3.23
N GLY A 34 -5.54 8.67 -4.07
CA GLY A 34 -6.63 9.27 -4.83
C GLY A 34 -7.97 9.25 -4.12
N ASP A 35 -8.93 9.93 -4.72
CA ASP A 35 -10.32 9.95 -4.27
C ASP A 35 -11.06 8.76 -4.89
N ILE A 36 -11.55 7.88 -4.04
CA ILE A 36 -12.37 6.72 -4.43
C ILE A 36 -13.87 7.02 -4.27
N GLY A 37 -14.23 8.26 -3.93
CA GLY A 37 -15.61 8.72 -3.86
C GLY A 37 -16.35 8.47 -5.18
N GLY A 38 -17.44 7.72 -5.12
CA GLY A 38 -18.22 7.31 -6.30
C GLY A 38 -17.75 6.01 -6.97
N HIS A 39 -16.59 5.47 -6.60
CA HIS A 39 -15.99 4.27 -7.19
C HIS A 39 -15.91 3.09 -6.20
N ALA A 40 -16.58 3.20 -5.06
CA ALA A 40 -16.58 2.16 -4.02
C ALA A 40 -18.01 1.85 -3.55
N PRO A 41 -18.84 1.18 -4.38
CA PRO A 41 -20.22 0.81 -4.02
C PRO A 41 -20.27 -0.18 -2.85
N CYS A 42 -19.15 -0.83 -2.52
CA CYS A 42 -18.98 -1.64 -1.32
C CYS A 42 -18.87 -0.80 -0.03
N CYS A 43 -18.80 0.53 -0.14
CA CYS A 43 -18.63 1.44 1.00
C CYS A 43 -19.91 2.23 1.30
N THR A 44 -20.39 2.20 2.55
CA THR A 44 -21.47 3.10 3.02
C THR A 44 -20.95 4.50 3.33
N THR A 45 -19.68 4.60 3.73
CA THR A 45 -18.97 5.85 4.01
C THR A 45 -17.51 5.60 3.71
N ILE A 46 -16.82 6.61 3.18
CA ILE A 46 -15.40 6.54 2.86
C ILE A 46 -14.69 7.59 3.70
N LYS A 47 -13.64 7.16 4.39
CA LYS A 47 -12.77 8.02 5.17
C LYS A 47 -11.31 7.79 4.79
N TYR A 48 -10.51 8.84 4.91
CA TYR A 48 -9.10 8.85 4.55
C TYR A 48 -8.26 9.12 5.79
N ALA A 49 -7.32 8.23 6.08
CA ALA A 49 -6.39 8.39 7.19
C ALA A 49 -5.13 9.11 6.70
N ILE A 50 -4.82 10.26 7.31
CA ILE A 50 -3.64 11.06 7.01
C ILE A 50 -2.65 10.89 8.16
N LEU A 51 -1.57 10.14 7.91
CA LEU A 51 -0.62 9.72 8.94
C LEU A 51 0.79 10.14 8.59
N ASN A 52 1.60 10.44 9.61
CA ASN A 52 3.02 10.63 9.38
C ASN A 52 3.69 9.30 9.04
N THR A 53 4.03 9.12 7.76
CA THR A 53 4.70 7.94 7.19
C THR A 53 6.06 8.32 6.59
N VAL A 54 6.70 9.33 7.19
CA VAL A 54 8.08 9.75 6.92
C VAL A 54 8.95 9.46 8.13
N ASP A 55 8.50 9.91 9.30
CA ASP A 55 9.20 9.78 10.58
C ASP A 55 8.93 8.44 11.27
N TYR A 56 7.88 7.74 10.83
CA TYR A 56 7.52 6.41 11.34
C TYR A 56 7.56 5.37 10.22
N GLY A 57 8.39 4.35 10.41
CA GLY A 57 8.39 3.15 9.58
C GLY A 57 7.27 2.19 9.94
N TRP A 58 7.00 1.22 9.06
CA TRP A 58 5.88 0.29 9.21
C TRP A 58 5.97 -0.64 10.44
N THR A 59 7.17 -0.85 10.97
CA THR A 59 7.42 -1.60 12.21
C THR A 59 7.18 -0.79 13.49
N ASN A 60 6.89 0.51 13.38
CA ASN A 60 6.68 1.37 14.53
C ASN A 60 5.32 1.10 15.21
N SER A 61 5.33 0.76 16.49
CA SER A 61 4.10 0.43 17.24
C SER A 61 3.13 1.61 17.39
N THR A 62 3.61 2.85 17.44
CA THR A 62 2.73 4.03 17.45
C THR A 62 1.99 4.18 16.13
N LEU A 63 2.66 3.99 14.99
CA LEU A 63 2.00 4.00 13.68
C LEU A 63 0.98 2.86 13.58
N GLN A 64 1.35 1.64 13.98
CA GLN A 64 0.45 0.48 13.97
C GLN A 64 -0.80 0.70 14.85
N ARG A 65 -0.63 1.27 16.05
CA ARG A 65 -1.75 1.66 16.91
C ARG A 65 -2.69 2.68 16.26
N LYS A 66 -2.16 3.64 15.50
CA LYS A 66 -2.98 4.61 14.75
C LYS A 66 -3.80 3.94 13.66
N PHE A 67 -3.20 3.03 12.89
CA PHE A 67 -3.93 2.21 11.91
C PHE A 67 -5.11 1.49 12.59
N CYS A 68 -4.84 0.77 13.68
CA CYS A 68 -5.87 0.06 14.43
C CYS A 68 -6.95 1.00 15.01
N ALA A 69 -6.56 2.11 15.63
CA ALA A 69 -7.49 3.05 16.26
C ALA A 69 -8.45 3.65 15.22
N HIS A 70 -7.93 4.08 14.07
CA HIS A 70 -8.75 4.58 12.98
C HIS A 70 -9.68 3.50 12.43
N SER A 71 -9.18 2.28 12.17
CA SER A 71 -10.03 1.17 11.70
C SER A 71 -11.12 0.78 12.70
N LEU A 72 -10.81 0.72 14.00
CA LEU A 72 -11.79 0.44 15.06
C LEU A 72 -12.88 1.52 15.11
N SER A 73 -12.52 2.79 14.89
CA SER A 73 -13.46 3.92 14.94
C SER A 73 -14.50 3.95 13.81
N MET A 74 -14.29 3.17 12.73
CA MET A 74 -15.17 3.19 11.56
C MET A 74 -16.55 2.59 11.79
N SER A 75 -16.68 1.67 12.76
CA SER A 75 -17.93 1.00 13.07
C SER A 75 -18.15 0.94 14.57
N THR A 76 -19.37 1.26 15.00
CA THR A 76 -19.80 1.11 16.39
C THR A 76 -19.92 -0.36 16.81
N SER A 77 -19.91 -1.30 15.86
CA SER A 77 -19.89 -2.73 16.14
C SER A 77 -18.49 -3.27 16.48
N SER A 78 -17.43 -2.50 16.20
CA SER A 78 -16.07 -2.85 16.59
C SER A 78 -15.98 -3.06 18.10
N ASP A 79 -15.22 -4.08 18.51
CA ASP A 79 -15.01 -4.38 19.91
C ASP A 79 -13.73 -3.68 20.40
N MET A 80 -13.91 -2.65 21.21
CA MET A 80 -12.81 -1.86 21.77
C MET A 80 -12.01 -2.61 22.84
N VAL A 81 -12.60 -3.61 23.50
CA VAL A 81 -11.94 -4.41 24.55
C VAL A 81 -11.02 -5.43 23.92
N SER A 82 -11.52 -6.22 22.97
CA SER A 82 -10.72 -7.21 22.22
C SER A 82 -9.93 -6.59 21.06
N ARG A 83 -10.11 -5.28 20.80
CA ARG A 83 -9.51 -4.54 19.68
C ARG A 83 -9.80 -5.22 18.33
N SER A 84 -11.03 -5.71 18.18
CA SER A 84 -11.50 -6.41 16.97
C SER A 84 -12.26 -5.44 16.07
N ILE A 85 -11.71 -5.18 14.88
CA ILE A 85 -12.30 -4.34 13.83
C ILE A 85 -13.47 -5.11 13.22
N LYS A 86 -14.70 -4.62 13.35
CA LYS A 86 -15.89 -5.28 12.80
C LYS A 86 -16.60 -4.40 11.77
N ASP A 87 -17.30 -5.05 10.86
CA ASP A 87 -18.10 -4.41 9.81
C ASP A 87 -17.39 -3.26 9.08
N THR A 88 -16.09 -3.40 8.79
CA THR A 88 -15.29 -2.33 8.20
C THR A 88 -14.47 -2.87 7.03
N ILE A 89 -14.37 -2.11 5.94
CA ILE A 89 -13.40 -2.38 4.87
C ILE A 89 -12.18 -1.50 5.09
N VAL A 90 -11.03 -2.11 5.31
CA VAL A 90 -9.75 -1.41 5.42
C VAL A 90 -9.04 -1.49 4.08
N LEU A 91 -8.78 -0.34 3.46
CA LEU A 91 -7.99 -0.22 2.25
C LEU A 91 -6.60 0.28 2.61
N THR A 92 -5.57 -0.36 2.08
CA THR A 92 -4.18 0.04 2.32
C THR A 92 -3.39 0.08 1.02
N HIS A 93 -2.62 1.14 0.81
CA HIS A 93 -1.68 1.24 -0.31
C HIS A 93 -0.23 1.20 0.17
N SER A 94 0.64 0.52 -0.58
CA SER A 94 2.09 0.55 -0.42
C SER A 94 2.52 0.23 1.03
N MET A 95 3.39 1.04 1.64
CA MET A 95 3.83 0.85 3.03
C MET A 95 2.66 0.77 4.04
N GLY A 96 1.48 1.33 3.73
CA GLY A 96 0.31 1.20 4.56
C GLY A 96 -0.14 -0.26 4.73
N GLY A 97 0.04 -1.10 3.70
CA GLY A 97 -0.25 -2.53 3.80
C GLY A 97 0.70 -3.23 4.76
N LEU A 98 1.99 -2.88 4.75
CA LEU A 98 2.97 -3.37 5.73
C LEU A 98 2.62 -2.91 7.15
N ALA A 99 2.22 -1.66 7.32
CA ALA A 99 1.86 -1.13 8.64
C ALA A 99 0.63 -1.87 9.21
N MET A 100 -0.40 -2.12 8.39
CA MET A 100 -1.55 -2.93 8.79
C MET A 100 -1.16 -4.38 9.10
N ALA A 101 -0.36 -5.02 8.24
CA ALA A 101 0.15 -6.37 8.46
C ALA A 101 0.94 -6.49 9.78
N GLY A 102 1.82 -5.52 10.04
CA GLY A 102 2.59 -5.44 11.28
C GLY A 102 1.70 -5.22 12.49
N ALA A 103 0.66 -4.40 12.38
CA ALA A 103 -0.30 -4.18 13.46
C ALA A 103 -1.06 -5.47 13.83
N LEU A 104 -1.48 -6.25 12.83
CA LEU A 104 -2.10 -7.56 13.05
C LEU A 104 -1.11 -8.55 13.67
N ALA A 105 0.09 -8.65 13.11
CA ALA A 105 1.13 -9.58 13.58
C ALA A 105 1.54 -9.30 15.04
N ASN A 106 1.55 -8.03 15.44
CA ASN A 106 1.89 -7.59 16.79
C ASN A 106 0.70 -7.58 17.75
N GLY A 107 -0.50 -7.99 17.32
CA GLY A 107 -1.70 -8.01 18.15
C GLY A 107 -2.21 -6.63 18.56
N GLU A 108 -1.87 -5.58 17.80
CA GLU A 108 -2.42 -4.24 18.02
C GLU A 108 -3.91 -4.17 17.63
N CYS A 109 -4.37 -5.01 16.72
CA CYS A 109 -5.79 -5.25 16.49
C CYS A 109 -5.96 -6.55 15.73
N SER A 110 -7.22 -6.98 15.56
CA SER A 110 -7.59 -8.09 14.69
C SER A 110 -8.74 -7.70 13.78
N PHE A 111 -8.87 -8.37 12.64
CA PHE A 111 -10.11 -8.32 11.86
C PHE A 111 -11.13 -9.28 12.47
N GLY A 112 -12.27 -8.74 12.86
CA GLY A 112 -13.43 -9.47 13.36
C GLY A 112 -14.46 -9.74 12.27
N GLU A 113 -15.66 -10.12 12.71
CA GLU A 113 -16.77 -10.47 11.84
C GLU A 113 -17.05 -9.40 10.78
N ASN A 114 -17.21 -9.89 9.56
CA ASN A 114 -17.54 -9.12 8.37
C ASN A 114 -16.60 -7.94 8.03
N SER A 115 -15.40 -7.91 8.59
CA SER A 115 -14.38 -6.97 8.13
C SER A 115 -13.64 -7.54 6.92
N LEU A 116 -13.22 -6.63 6.04
CA LEU A 116 -12.47 -6.98 4.84
C LEU A 116 -11.20 -6.13 4.76
N TRP A 117 -10.14 -6.71 4.23
CA TRP A 117 -8.91 -5.99 3.96
C TRP A 117 -8.57 -6.04 2.47
N VAL A 118 -8.49 -4.85 1.87
CA VAL A 118 -8.10 -4.62 0.48
C VAL A 118 -6.69 -4.02 0.45
N SER A 119 -5.73 -4.75 -0.10
CA SER A 119 -4.32 -4.34 -0.16
C SER A 119 -3.90 -3.98 -1.58
N MET A 120 -3.15 -2.91 -1.76
CA MET A 120 -2.72 -2.44 -3.08
C MET A 120 -1.23 -2.13 -3.06
N SER A 121 -0.45 -2.81 -3.90
CA SER A 121 0.99 -2.60 -4.06
C SER A 121 1.80 -2.63 -2.76
N ALA A 122 1.41 -3.45 -1.78
CA ALA A 122 2.09 -3.48 -0.49
C ALA A 122 3.43 -4.23 -0.57
N PRO A 123 4.58 -3.66 -0.17
CA PRO A 123 5.88 -4.33 -0.31
C PRO A 123 6.10 -5.37 0.81
N MET A 124 5.39 -6.50 0.78
CA MET A 124 5.43 -7.52 1.84
C MET A 124 6.79 -8.22 2.03
N THR A 125 7.73 -8.07 1.10
CA THR A 125 9.15 -8.45 1.26
C THR A 125 10.09 -7.25 1.11
N GLY A 126 9.58 -6.03 1.23
CA GLY A 126 10.32 -4.79 0.99
C GLY A 126 10.39 -4.37 -0.49
N SER A 127 11.15 -3.32 -0.76
CA SER A 127 11.29 -2.71 -2.07
C SER A 127 12.75 -2.37 -2.32
N MET A 128 13.26 -2.68 -3.51
CA MET A 128 14.64 -2.34 -3.89
C MET A 128 14.89 -0.84 -3.89
N VAL A 129 13.84 -0.01 -3.92
CA VAL A 129 13.92 1.44 -3.75
C VAL A 129 14.52 1.78 -2.38
N GLY A 130 14.17 1.04 -1.33
CA GLY A 130 14.66 1.24 0.04
C GLY A 130 16.15 0.95 0.19
N ASP A 131 16.66 -0.07 -0.51
CA ASP A 131 18.10 -0.36 -0.58
C ASP A 131 18.82 0.68 -1.44
N TYR A 132 18.30 0.96 -2.63
CA TYR A 132 18.91 1.90 -3.57
C TYR A 132 19.08 3.29 -2.98
N ILE A 133 18.06 3.82 -2.30
CA ILE A 133 18.15 5.16 -1.70
C ILE A 133 19.23 5.23 -0.61
N GLN A 134 19.48 4.14 0.11
CA GLN A 134 20.53 4.08 1.11
C GLN A 134 21.93 3.93 0.51
N ASP A 135 22.05 3.26 -0.64
CA ASP A 135 23.31 3.24 -1.40
C ASP A 135 23.65 4.65 -1.90
N VAL A 136 22.71 5.36 -2.55
CA VAL A 136 22.99 6.68 -3.14
C VAL A 136 23.17 7.79 -2.10
N CYS A 137 22.50 7.68 -0.94
CA CYS A 137 22.71 8.59 0.18
C CYS A 137 23.90 8.21 1.07
N SER A 138 24.69 7.20 0.70
CA SER A 138 25.93 6.87 1.41
C SER A 138 27.12 7.70 0.91
N ASP A 139 28.12 7.90 1.77
CA ASP A 139 29.33 8.71 1.51
C ASP A 139 30.16 8.27 0.29
N ASN A 140 29.87 7.10 -0.27
CA ASN A 140 30.58 6.51 -1.41
C ASN A 140 29.99 6.90 -2.78
N THR A 141 28.89 7.64 -2.82
CA THR A 141 28.27 8.13 -4.06
C THR A 141 28.91 9.47 -4.48
N PRO A 142 29.09 9.75 -5.79
CA PRO A 142 29.61 11.04 -6.23
C PRO A 142 28.85 12.19 -5.58
N ARG A 143 29.56 13.08 -4.86
CA ARG A 143 28.95 14.16 -4.05
C ARG A 143 27.90 14.99 -4.80
N ILE A 144 28.09 15.21 -6.10
CA ILE A 144 27.14 15.98 -6.92
C ILE A 144 25.74 15.34 -6.99
N VAL A 145 25.63 14.01 -6.95
CA VAL A 145 24.34 13.30 -6.95
C VAL A 145 23.72 13.38 -5.56
N THR A 146 24.53 13.18 -4.52
CA THR A 146 24.10 13.26 -3.12
C THR A 146 23.61 14.68 -2.78
N ASP A 147 24.34 15.74 -3.15
CA ASP A 147 23.97 17.14 -2.89
C ASP A 147 22.61 17.51 -3.53
N VAL A 148 22.34 17.01 -4.75
CA VAL A 148 21.04 17.22 -5.43
C VAL A 148 19.92 16.50 -4.68
N LEU A 149 20.15 15.27 -4.24
CA LEU A 149 19.17 14.49 -3.49
C LEU A 149 18.94 15.05 -2.07
N GLU A 150 19.97 15.60 -1.43
CA GLU A 150 19.86 16.36 -0.18
C GLU A 150 19.00 17.61 -0.38
N TRP A 151 19.25 18.38 -1.45
CA TRP A 151 18.43 19.54 -1.79
C TRP A 151 16.96 19.17 -2.06
N MET A 152 16.71 18.00 -2.67
CA MET A 152 15.36 17.47 -2.90
C MET A 152 14.72 16.85 -1.65
N GLY A 153 15.46 16.73 -0.53
CA GLY A 153 14.98 16.12 0.71
C GLY A 153 14.86 14.58 0.67
N GLU A 154 15.52 13.94 -0.28
CA GLU A 154 15.56 12.48 -0.40
C GLU A 154 16.74 11.87 0.40
N CYS A 155 17.79 12.67 0.62
CA CYS A 155 18.91 12.33 1.51
C CYS A 155 18.96 13.29 2.73
N PRO A 156 19.26 12.79 3.95
CA PRO A 156 19.38 11.37 4.31
C PRO A 156 18.00 10.68 4.21
N PRO A 157 17.96 9.37 3.93
CA PRO A 157 16.70 8.68 3.75
C PRO A 157 15.90 8.67 5.05
N SER A 158 14.61 8.96 4.95
CA SER A 158 13.70 9.01 6.10
C SER A 158 13.59 7.65 6.81
N ILE A 159 13.13 7.66 8.06
CA ILE A 159 12.92 6.43 8.86
C ILE A 159 12.02 5.45 8.10
N ALA A 160 10.94 5.95 7.49
CA ALA A 160 10.05 5.13 6.68
C ALA A 160 10.74 4.48 5.47
N ARG A 161 11.56 5.23 4.71
CA ARG A 161 12.28 4.70 3.54
C ARG A 161 13.30 3.62 3.94
N LYS A 162 14.00 3.82 5.06
CA LYS A 162 14.91 2.81 5.61
C LYS A 162 14.18 1.54 6.05
N SER A 163 12.92 1.66 6.49
CA SER A 163 12.15 0.51 6.98
C SER A 163 11.63 -0.42 5.89
N ILE A 164 11.64 0.00 4.62
CA ILE A 164 11.08 -0.79 3.50
C ILE A 164 12.16 -1.48 2.65
N VAL A 165 13.39 -1.59 3.16
CA VAL A 165 14.46 -2.35 2.50
C VAL A 165 14.03 -3.78 2.22
N TYR A 166 14.55 -4.35 1.16
CA TYR A 166 14.19 -5.69 0.74
C TYR A 166 14.64 -6.72 1.77
N GLN A 167 13.75 -7.67 2.07
CA GLN A 167 14.01 -8.73 3.04
C GLN A 167 15.25 -9.53 2.63
N ASN A 168 16.15 -9.74 3.59
CA ASN A 168 17.45 -10.40 3.44
C ASN A 168 18.48 -9.67 2.56
N GLU A 169 18.23 -8.42 2.16
CA GLU A 169 19.22 -7.61 1.46
C GLU A 169 20.15 -6.84 2.40
N LYS A 170 21.14 -6.16 1.79
CA LYS A 170 22.26 -5.47 2.45
C LYS A 170 21.85 -4.60 3.64
N TYR A 171 20.75 -3.86 3.51
CA TYR A 171 20.30 -2.92 4.53
C TYR A 171 19.24 -3.48 5.49
N SER A 172 18.82 -4.73 5.29
CA SER A 172 17.90 -5.39 6.22
C SER A 172 18.63 -5.94 7.45
N THR A 173 17.88 -6.12 8.54
CA THR A 173 18.38 -6.72 9.80
C THR A 173 17.62 -8.02 10.09
N PRO A 174 18.15 -8.90 10.96
CA PRO A 174 17.42 -10.09 11.41
C PRO A 174 16.04 -9.75 12.00
N GLU A 175 15.94 -8.66 12.76
CA GLU A 175 14.69 -8.20 13.36
C GLU A 175 13.69 -7.75 12.28
N LEU A 176 14.15 -7.00 11.29
CA LEU A 176 13.30 -6.57 10.17
C LEU A 176 12.86 -7.78 9.32
N ASN A 177 13.76 -8.75 9.09
CA ASN A 177 13.41 -9.97 8.37
C ASN A 177 12.37 -10.81 9.13
N ALA A 178 12.47 -10.89 10.46
CA ALA A 178 11.48 -11.54 11.31
C ALA A 178 10.14 -10.79 11.28
N ALA A 179 10.17 -9.46 11.31
CA ALA A 179 8.97 -8.63 11.17
C ALA A 179 8.28 -8.88 9.82
N TYR A 180 9.05 -8.95 8.71
CA TYR A 180 8.50 -9.28 7.40
C TYR A 180 7.83 -10.65 7.39
N ALA A 181 8.48 -11.68 7.95
CA ALA A 181 7.91 -13.02 8.02
C ALA A 181 6.57 -13.03 8.78
N ALA A 182 6.50 -12.33 9.93
CA ALA A 182 5.28 -12.21 10.71
C ALA A 182 4.19 -11.42 9.98
N ALA A 183 4.55 -10.30 9.34
CA ALA A 183 3.64 -9.49 8.54
C ALA A 183 3.07 -10.27 7.35
N GLN A 184 3.89 -11.05 6.65
CA GLN A 184 3.44 -11.90 5.55
C GLN A 184 2.46 -12.97 6.01
N GLU A 185 2.67 -13.58 7.19
CA GLU A 185 1.72 -14.53 7.76
C GLU A 185 0.38 -13.87 8.08
N ALA A 186 0.42 -12.72 8.76
CA ALA A 186 -0.78 -11.92 9.02
C ALA A 186 -1.47 -11.48 7.72
N TYR A 187 -0.70 -11.11 6.70
CA TYR A 187 -1.21 -10.74 5.38
C TYR A 187 -1.98 -11.89 4.73
N ARG A 188 -1.34 -13.06 4.56
CA ARG A 188 -1.97 -14.24 3.95
C ARG A 188 -3.21 -14.71 4.70
N GLY A 189 -3.21 -14.62 6.02
CA GLY A 189 -4.32 -15.05 6.86
C GLY A 189 -5.53 -14.12 6.87
N ASN A 190 -5.38 -12.85 6.45
CA ASN A 190 -6.41 -11.82 6.65
C ASN A 190 -6.80 -11.04 5.38
N VAL A 191 -5.94 -10.97 4.37
CA VAL A 191 -6.21 -10.17 3.17
C VAL A 191 -7.38 -10.77 2.39
N SER A 192 -8.38 -9.94 2.13
CA SER A 192 -9.59 -10.34 1.41
C SER A 192 -9.43 -10.16 -0.10
N ALA A 193 -8.69 -9.14 -0.52
CA ALA A 193 -8.40 -8.81 -1.90
C ALA A 193 -7.05 -8.11 -2.04
N ALA A 194 -6.37 -8.30 -3.16
CA ALA A 194 -5.10 -7.64 -3.40
C ALA A 194 -4.91 -7.21 -4.86
N MET A 195 -4.38 -6.00 -5.06
CA MET A 195 -3.90 -5.51 -6.34
C MET A 195 -2.38 -5.48 -6.34
N CYS A 196 -1.76 -6.36 -7.14
CA CYS A 196 -0.31 -6.47 -7.26
C CYS A 196 0.10 -6.34 -8.72
N SER A 197 0.61 -5.18 -9.14
CA SER A 197 0.91 -4.98 -10.55
C SER A 197 2.24 -5.61 -11.01
N LYS A 198 2.26 -5.97 -12.29
CA LYS A 198 3.44 -6.48 -13.01
C LYS A 198 4.11 -5.40 -13.89
N ASN A 199 3.61 -4.17 -13.94
CA ASN A 199 4.05 -3.20 -14.95
C ASN A 199 4.11 -1.73 -14.50
N TYR A 200 5.30 -1.14 -14.57
CA TYR A 200 5.58 0.25 -14.20
C TYR A 200 5.14 1.30 -15.23
N HIS A 201 4.69 0.91 -16.43
CA HIS A 201 4.20 1.87 -17.42
C HIS A 201 2.84 2.45 -17.01
N GLY A 202 1.93 1.60 -16.52
CA GLY A 202 0.60 2.02 -16.11
C GLY A 202 -0.24 2.68 -17.19
N VAL A 203 -1.25 3.43 -16.76
CA VAL A 203 -2.07 4.26 -17.66
C VAL A 203 -1.34 5.52 -18.07
N LEU A 204 -1.77 6.14 -19.18
CA LEU A 204 -1.22 7.43 -19.61
C LEU A 204 -1.62 8.52 -18.63
N SER A 205 -0.66 9.02 -17.85
CA SER A 205 -0.86 10.08 -16.86
C SER A 205 0.44 10.83 -16.59
N GLN A 206 0.38 11.87 -15.75
CA GLN A 206 1.57 12.61 -15.29
C GLN A 206 2.58 11.73 -14.52
N TYR A 207 2.15 10.60 -13.96
CA TYR A 207 3.01 9.70 -13.18
C TYR A 207 3.75 8.65 -14.02
N GLN A 208 3.36 8.48 -15.30
CA GLN A 208 3.92 7.46 -16.17
C GLN A 208 5.42 7.65 -16.40
N ILE A 209 5.86 8.87 -16.71
CA ILE A 209 7.26 9.16 -17.05
C ILE A 209 8.17 8.82 -15.86
N GLN A 210 7.80 9.30 -14.67
CA GLN A 210 8.58 9.03 -13.45
C GLN A 210 8.61 7.52 -13.15
N SER A 211 7.46 6.84 -13.25
CA SER A 211 7.38 5.39 -13.01
C SER A 211 8.25 4.58 -13.97
N ILE A 212 8.30 4.97 -15.26
CA ILE A 212 9.19 4.34 -16.25
C ILE A 212 10.66 4.55 -15.92
N ILE A 213 11.04 5.75 -15.49
CA ILE A 213 12.43 6.04 -15.12
C ILE A 213 12.83 5.15 -13.95
N VAL A 214 12.03 5.13 -12.88
CA VAL A 214 12.33 4.35 -11.68
C VAL A 214 12.34 2.85 -12.00
N GLY A 215 11.30 2.34 -12.67
CA GLY A 215 11.19 0.92 -13.04
C GLY A 215 12.28 0.39 -13.97
N LYS A 216 12.97 1.28 -14.72
CA LYS A 216 14.12 0.93 -15.57
C LYS A 216 15.48 1.15 -14.91
N ALA A 217 15.61 2.21 -14.09
CA ALA A 217 16.89 2.63 -13.54
C ALA A 217 17.26 1.88 -12.26
N LEU A 218 16.26 1.47 -11.47
CA LEU A 218 16.51 0.76 -10.22
C LEU A 218 16.82 -0.72 -10.43
N PRO A 219 17.68 -1.32 -9.58
CA PRO A 219 18.06 -2.72 -9.67
C PRO A 219 16.96 -3.64 -9.10
N HIS A 220 15.76 -3.57 -9.68
CA HIS A 220 14.64 -4.43 -9.29
C HIS A 220 14.99 -5.91 -9.42
N LYS A 221 14.48 -6.74 -8.49
CA LYS A 221 14.67 -8.20 -8.56
C LYS A 221 13.96 -8.86 -9.74
N SER A 222 13.00 -8.16 -10.34
CA SER A 222 12.22 -8.64 -11.48
C SER A 222 11.76 -7.48 -12.35
N ARG A 223 11.58 -7.76 -13.65
CA ARG A 223 10.89 -6.85 -14.57
C ARG A 223 9.39 -6.74 -14.29
N LYS A 224 8.81 -7.68 -13.52
CA LYS A 224 7.44 -7.60 -13.02
C LYS A 224 7.42 -6.71 -11.77
N ASN A 225 7.19 -5.42 -11.94
CA ASN A 225 7.09 -4.44 -10.86
C ASN A 225 6.20 -3.26 -11.29
N ASP A 226 5.65 -2.54 -10.33
CA ASP A 226 4.81 -1.36 -10.55
C ASP A 226 5.61 -0.04 -10.61
N GLY A 227 6.94 -0.14 -10.63
CA GLY A 227 7.89 0.97 -10.61
C GLY A 227 8.55 1.14 -9.25
N LEU A 228 7.89 0.70 -8.16
CA LEU A 228 8.45 0.79 -6.81
C LEU A 228 8.44 -0.55 -6.08
N VAL A 229 7.45 -1.40 -6.35
CA VAL A 229 7.26 -2.68 -5.67
C VAL A 229 7.23 -3.80 -6.69
N GLU A 230 8.10 -4.80 -6.47
CA GLU A 230 8.11 -6.02 -7.24
C GLU A 230 6.83 -6.82 -7.02
N PHE A 231 6.30 -7.41 -8.11
CA PHE A 231 5.08 -8.23 -8.07
C PHE A 231 5.16 -9.31 -6.99
N GLN A 232 6.28 -10.02 -6.90
CA GLN A 232 6.51 -11.06 -5.90
C GLN A 232 6.57 -10.52 -4.47
N SER A 233 7.13 -9.32 -4.27
CA SER A 233 7.05 -8.66 -2.98
C SER A 233 5.61 -8.33 -2.62
N CYS A 234 4.78 -7.92 -3.60
CA CYS A 234 3.38 -7.61 -3.34
C CYS A 234 2.54 -8.84 -2.96
N LEU A 235 2.85 -10.01 -3.53
CA LEU A 235 2.15 -11.24 -3.19
C LEU A 235 2.27 -11.61 -1.72
N GLY A 236 3.38 -11.28 -1.05
CA GLY A 236 3.57 -11.63 0.36
C GLY A 236 3.43 -13.13 0.66
N GLY A 237 3.72 -13.98 -0.33
CA GLY A 237 3.55 -15.43 -0.27
C GLY A 237 2.16 -15.94 -0.64
N LEU A 238 1.24 -15.08 -1.09
CA LEU A 238 0.02 -15.55 -1.78
C LEU A 238 0.40 -16.26 -3.10
N PRO A 239 -0.34 -17.30 -3.51
CA PRO A 239 -0.08 -18.04 -4.74
C PRO A 239 -0.25 -17.15 -5.99
N GLU A 240 0.76 -17.09 -6.87
CA GLU A 240 0.70 -16.28 -8.11
C GLU A 240 -0.47 -16.70 -9.01
N GLU A 241 -0.82 -17.99 -9.02
CA GLU A 241 -1.94 -18.54 -9.79
C GLU A 241 -3.32 -18.06 -9.33
N SER A 242 -3.42 -17.48 -8.12
CA SER A 242 -4.67 -16.84 -7.67
C SER A 242 -4.89 -15.46 -8.30
N PHE A 243 -3.86 -14.88 -8.91
CA PHE A 243 -3.92 -13.52 -9.47
C PHE A 243 -4.24 -13.53 -10.97
N GLY A 244 -5.40 -12.99 -11.33
CA GLY A 244 -5.83 -12.81 -12.71
C GLY A 244 -5.56 -11.39 -13.24
N THR A 245 -5.82 -11.16 -14.53
CA THR A 245 -5.52 -9.87 -15.21
C THR A 245 -6.77 -9.08 -15.56
N SER A 246 -7.95 -9.57 -15.15
CA SER A 246 -9.21 -8.86 -15.27
C SER A 246 -9.46 -8.03 -14.01
N TYR A 247 -10.08 -6.87 -14.16
CA TYR A 247 -10.56 -6.06 -13.04
C TYR A 247 -11.70 -6.74 -12.26
N LEU A 248 -12.24 -7.85 -12.77
CA LEU A 248 -13.17 -8.70 -12.04
C LEU A 248 -12.47 -9.68 -11.07
N ASP A 249 -11.14 -9.83 -11.19
CA ASP A 249 -10.37 -10.73 -10.34
C ASP A 249 -10.12 -10.09 -8.98
N ARG A 250 -10.54 -10.76 -7.90
CA ARG A 250 -10.34 -10.25 -6.52
C ARG A 250 -8.87 -10.09 -6.16
N PHE A 251 -8.05 -11.02 -6.66
CA PHE A 251 -6.60 -10.92 -6.65
C PHE A 251 -6.18 -10.51 -8.06
N TYR A 252 -5.87 -9.23 -8.21
CA TYR A 252 -5.68 -8.60 -9.50
C TYR A 252 -4.20 -8.36 -9.74
N ALA A 253 -3.71 -8.85 -10.87
CA ALA A 253 -2.37 -8.64 -11.42
C ALA A 253 -2.38 -7.67 -12.61
N PRO A 254 -2.64 -6.37 -12.38
CA PRO A 254 -2.75 -5.39 -13.45
C PRO A 254 -1.42 -5.03 -14.13
N ASP A 255 -1.54 -4.26 -15.20
CA ASP A 255 -0.51 -3.44 -15.83
C ASP A 255 -0.63 -1.95 -15.41
N LEU A 256 -0.42 -1.67 -14.12
CA LEU A 256 -0.64 -0.39 -13.46
C LEU A 256 0.62 0.05 -12.70
N ASN A 257 1.02 1.31 -12.88
CA ASN A 257 2.15 1.82 -12.10
C ASN A 257 1.73 2.06 -10.64
N HIS A 258 2.69 2.29 -9.75
CA HIS A 258 2.46 2.43 -8.32
C HIS A 258 1.49 3.58 -7.94
N ALA A 259 1.43 4.64 -8.75
CA ALA A 259 0.49 5.74 -8.55
C ALA A 259 -0.93 5.35 -8.97
N ASP A 260 -1.07 4.59 -10.07
CA ASP A 260 -2.37 4.10 -10.51
C ASP A 260 -3.03 3.18 -9.46
N THR A 261 -2.23 2.32 -8.80
CA THR A 261 -2.74 1.43 -7.73
C THR A 261 -3.12 2.17 -6.45
N SER A 262 -2.80 3.46 -6.35
CA SER A 262 -3.25 4.36 -5.29
C SER A 262 -4.43 5.24 -5.69
N PHE A 263 -5.02 5.01 -6.88
CA PHE A 263 -6.13 5.79 -7.44
C PHE A 263 -5.77 7.25 -7.79
N LEU A 264 -4.49 7.59 -7.94
CA LEU A 264 -4.07 8.95 -8.31
C LEU A 264 -4.31 9.30 -9.78
N THR A 265 -4.83 8.35 -10.56
CA THR A 265 -5.01 8.48 -12.01
C THR A 265 -6.45 8.15 -12.39
N HIS A 266 -6.65 7.18 -13.28
CA HIS A 266 -7.93 6.81 -13.84
C HIS A 266 -7.84 5.43 -14.47
N ASP A 267 -8.98 4.89 -14.87
CA ASP A 267 -9.04 3.70 -15.68
C ASP A 267 -8.48 3.95 -17.09
N GLY A 268 -7.68 3.01 -17.58
CA GLY A 268 -7.23 2.95 -18.95
C GLY A 268 -8.40 2.63 -19.88
N PHE A 269 -8.35 3.11 -21.12
CA PHE A 269 -9.50 2.97 -22.02
C PHE A 269 -9.68 1.57 -22.61
N PHE A 270 -8.59 0.82 -22.82
CA PHE A 270 -8.59 -0.34 -23.72
C PHE A 270 -8.37 -1.70 -23.07
N LYS A 271 -7.65 -1.75 -21.94
CA LYS A 271 -7.20 -3.02 -21.34
C LYS A 271 -7.87 -3.23 -19.99
N ASP A 272 -8.40 -4.43 -19.79
CA ASP A 272 -8.94 -4.85 -18.48
C ASP A 272 -7.86 -4.89 -17.40
N SER A 273 -6.59 -5.07 -17.77
CA SER A 273 -5.44 -5.01 -16.87
C SER A 273 -5.08 -3.59 -16.43
N GLN A 274 -5.80 -2.56 -16.87
CA GLN A 274 -5.51 -1.16 -16.57
C GLN A 274 -6.70 -0.44 -15.95
N LYS A 275 -7.44 -1.09 -15.06
CA LYS A 275 -8.72 -0.61 -14.55
C LYS A 275 -8.76 -0.58 -13.01
N PRO A 276 -7.98 0.28 -12.33
CA PRO A 276 -7.97 0.33 -10.87
C PRO A 276 -9.33 0.66 -10.27
N PHE A 277 -10.07 1.61 -10.85
CA PHE A 277 -11.38 2.04 -10.34
C PHE A 277 -12.47 1.01 -10.61
N ASN A 278 -12.61 0.50 -11.84
CA ASN A 278 -13.58 -0.58 -12.08
C ASN A 278 -13.25 -1.82 -11.24
N TRP A 279 -11.97 -2.09 -10.95
CA TRP A 279 -11.61 -3.18 -10.03
C TRP A 279 -12.21 -2.96 -8.64
N LEU A 280 -12.08 -1.75 -8.08
CA LEU A 280 -12.67 -1.44 -6.78
C LEU A 280 -14.20 -1.49 -6.81
N GLU A 281 -14.82 -1.00 -7.89
CA GLU A 281 -16.26 -1.02 -8.09
C GLU A 281 -16.82 -2.44 -8.13
N CYS A 282 -16.13 -3.34 -8.84
CA CYS A 282 -16.57 -4.70 -9.07
C CYS A 282 -16.09 -5.68 -7.98
N LEU A 283 -15.17 -5.30 -7.10
CA LEU A 283 -14.43 -6.20 -6.19
C LEU A 283 -15.32 -7.15 -5.38
N PHE A 284 -16.50 -6.67 -5.00
CA PHE A 284 -17.46 -7.37 -4.17
C PHE A 284 -18.88 -7.46 -4.79
N GLY A 285 -18.99 -7.07 -6.06
CA GLY A 285 -20.14 -7.23 -6.97
C GLY A 285 -21.44 -6.51 -6.58
N SER A 286 -21.92 -5.64 -7.48
CA SER A 286 -23.32 -5.66 -7.91
C SER A 286 -23.46 -6.73 -9.01
N GLU A 287 -24.53 -7.52 -9.00
CA GLU A 287 -24.81 -8.44 -10.12
C GLU A 287 -24.88 -7.65 -11.43
N ASN A 288 -24.31 -8.22 -12.49
CA ASN A 288 -24.67 -7.85 -13.85
C ASN A 288 -26.19 -8.04 -13.99
N GLU A 289 -26.91 -7.00 -14.42
CA GLU A 289 -28.14 -7.18 -15.20
C GLU A 289 -27.81 -7.88 -16.53
#